data_AF-A0A1E7Y1F2-F1
#
_entry.id   AF-A0A1E7Y1F2-F1
#
_cell.length_a   1.000
_cell.length_b   1.000
_cell.length_c   1.000
_cell.angle_alpha   90.00
_cell.angle_beta   90.00
_cell.angle_gamma   90.00
#
_symmetry.space_group_name_H-M   'P 1'
#
loop_
_entity.id
_entity.type
_entity.pdbx_description
1 polymer ?
#
loop_
_entity_poly.entity_id
_entity_poly.type
_entity_poly.pdbx_seq_one_letter_code
_entity_poly.pdbx_strand_id
1 'polypeptide(L)'
;MRDNQTSFKAICDITRHENTIIGNINETVGRDDELWILGDLSYRCTVEHTLDCLRRINCRHLHLIIGNHDRNFRLRSNDALYEDVFETIDDYREIDMELPVLDGSGKPTAATTRQTIGMSHFPRLSALAEEHGNWPENWNKFADVAPTTEGWLLYGHTHQGIPDGTDPLSVNVGLDAWDFEPVSEQQLLAWFTFRHADQSK
;
A
#
# COMPACT_ATOMS: atom_id res chain seq x y z
N MET A 1 40.01 5.81 10.16
CA MET A 1 39.48 6.21 8.84
C MET A 1 38.10 5.58 8.76
N ARG A 2 37.04 6.37 8.89
CA ARG A 2 35.66 5.82 8.90
C ARG A 2 35.30 5.43 7.47
N ASP A 3 34.65 4.28 7.33
CA ASP A 3 34.20 3.67 6.08
C ASP A 3 33.58 4.69 5.13
N ASN A 4 34.37 5.13 4.14
CA ASN A 4 33.89 5.98 3.03
C ASN A 4 33.21 5.12 1.94
N GLN A 5 32.70 3.96 2.35
CA GLN A 5 32.21 2.86 1.54
C GLN A 5 30.83 2.42 2.02
N THR A 6 30.02 3.34 2.56
CA THR A 6 28.57 3.29 2.27
C THR A 6 28.49 3.38 0.75
N SER A 7 28.59 2.23 0.09
CA SER A 7 29.31 2.15 -1.18
C SER A 7 28.58 2.95 -2.25
N PHE A 8 29.32 3.63 -3.13
CA PHE A 8 28.76 4.30 -4.30
C PHE A 8 27.76 3.41 -5.06
N LYS A 9 28.03 2.10 -5.10
CA LYS A 9 27.12 1.09 -5.66
C LYS A 9 25.76 1.05 -4.93
N ALA A 10 25.75 1.03 -3.60
CA ALA A 10 24.52 1.06 -2.81
C ALA A 10 23.72 2.36 -3.03
N ILE A 11 24.41 3.51 -3.13
CA ILE A 11 23.75 4.79 -3.44
C ILE A 11 23.16 4.76 -4.85
N CYS A 12 23.88 4.25 -5.84
CA CYS A 12 23.38 4.06 -7.20
C CYS A 12 22.21 3.08 -7.27
N ASP A 13 22.24 2.00 -6.49
CA ASP A 13 21.16 1.01 -6.42
C ASP A 13 19.90 1.64 -5.82
N ILE A 14 20.02 2.45 -4.77
CA ILE A 14 18.90 3.22 -4.18
C ILE A 14 18.34 4.22 -5.20
N THR A 15 19.20 5.06 -5.78
CA THR A 15 18.77 6.07 -6.75
C THR A 15 18.08 5.43 -7.96
N ARG A 16 18.61 4.29 -8.42
CA ARG A 16 17.99 3.52 -9.50
C ARG A 16 16.61 3.00 -9.09
N HIS A 17 16.50 2.42 -7.90
CA HIS A 17 15.24 1.91 -7.38
C HIS A 17 14.17 3.01 -7.25
N GLU A 18 14.53 4.16 -6.69
CA GLU A 18 13.65 5.34 -6.60
C GLU A 18 13.20 5.80 -8.00
N ASN A 19 14.13 5.90 -8.94
CA ASN A 19 13.83 6.28 -10.31
C ASN A 19 12.91 5.28 -11.03
N THR A 20 13.09 3.98 -10.77
CA THR A 20 12.21 2.94 -11.31
C THR A 20 10.80 3.11 -10.77
N ILE A 21 10.61 3.25 -9.45
CA ILE A 21 9.29 3.40 -8.84
C ILE A 21 8.60 4.67 -9.35
N ILE A 22 9.31 5.81 -9.34
CA ILE A 22 8.74 7.08 -9.84
C ILE A 22 8.41 6.99 -11.33
N GLY A 23 9.25 6.31 -12.13
CA GLY A 23 9.00 6.06 -13.55
C GLY A 23 7.71 5.27 -13.76
N ASN A 24 7.59 4.12 -13.09
CA ASN A 24 6.42 3.25 -13.16
C ASN A 24 5.15 3.99 -12.71
N ILE A 25 5.21 4.78 -11.63
CA ILE A 25 4.09 5.63 -11.20
C ILE A 25 3.69 6.59 -12.30
N ASN A 26 4.65 7.30 -12.90
CA ASN A 26 4.38 8.31 -13.91
C ASN A 26 3.92 7.74 -15.27
N GLU A 27 4.19 6.46 -15.53
CA GLU A 27 3.71 5.75 -16.71
C GLU A 27 2.24 5.30 -16.55
N THR A 28 1.83 4.98 -15.33
CA THR A 28 0.48 4.45 -15.03
C THR A 28 -0.49 5.52 -14.55
N VAL A 29 -0.05 6.43 -13.69
CA VAL A 29 -0.90 7.40 -12.99
C VAL A 29 -0.89 8.72 -13.73
N GLY A 30 -2.05 9.05 -14.26
CA GLY A 30 -2.33 10.31 -14.92
C GLY A 30 -2.24 11.49 -13.98
N ARG A 31 -2.22 12.66 -14.61
CA ARG A 31 -2.01 13.94 -13.94
C ARG A 31 -3.10 14.26 -12.89
N ASP A 32 -4.34 13.91 -13.19
CA ASP A 32 -5.54 14.25 -12.41
C ASP A 32 -6.21 12.99 -11.85
N ASP A 33 -5.49 11.86 -11.83
CA ASP A 33 -5.89 10.64 -11.12
C ASP A 33 -5.60 10.81 -9.62
N GLU A 34 -6.04 9.86 -8.79
CA GLU A 34 -5.68 9.77 -7.37
C GLU A 34 -4.62 8.69 -7.15
N LEU A 35 -3.55 9.03 -6.42
CA LEU A 35 -2.51 8.09 -6.01
C LEU A 35 -2.55 7.88 -4.50
N TRP A 36 -2.92 6.67 -4.09
CA TRP A 36 -2.93 6.23 -2.70
C TRP A 36 -1.68 5.41 -2.37
N ILE A 37 -0.84 5.91 -1.45
CA ILE A 37 0.39 5.26 -1.00
C ILE A 37 0.12 4.59 0.35
N LEU A 38 0.15 3.24 0.39
CA LEU A 38 -0.18 2.47 1.59
C LEU A 38 1.06 2.20 2.47
N GLY A 39 1.72 3.28 2.86
CA GLY A 39 2.73 3.31 3.91
C GLY A 39 4.15 2.96 3.49
N ASP A 40 5.05 3.10 4.46
CA ASP A 40 6.50 2.96 4.32
C ASP A 40 7.07 3.82 3.20
N LEU A 41 6.60 5.07 3.16
CA LEU A 41 6.97 6.08 2.16
C LEU A 41 8.48 6.29 2.07
N SER A 42 9.18 6.30 3.21
CA SER A 42 10.63 6.43 3.22
C SER A 42 11.27 5.82 4.47
N TYR A 43 12.43 5.17 4.32
CA TYR A 43 13.17 4.57 5.43
C TYR A 43 14.60 5.07 5.48
N ARG A 44 14.99 5.64 6.64
CA ARG A 44 16.32 6.22 6.88
C ARG A 44 16.72 7.29 5.85
N CYS A 45 15.73 8.08 5.43
CA CYS A 45 15.83 9.16 4.47
C CYS A 45 15.61 10.52 5.16
N THR A 46 16.11 11.63 4.57
CA THR A 46 15.76 12.98 5.05
C THR A 46 14.40 13.40 4.51
N VAL A 47 13.75 14.34 5.19
CA VAL A 47 12.46 14.89 4.74
C VAL A 47 12.61 15.55 3.37
N GLU A 48 13.71 16.28 3.15
CA GLU A 48 14.01 16.96 1.90
C GLU A 48 14.11 16.01 0.72
N HIS A 49 14.84 14.89 0.87
CA HIS A 49 14.97 13.90 -0.22
C HIS A 49 13.65 13.19 -0.49
N THR A 50 12.87 12.87 0.54
CA THR A 50 11.52 12.30 0.35
C THR A 50 10.61 13.28 -0.42
N LEU A 51 10.62 14.56 -0.07
CA LEU A 51 9.86 15.59 -0.79
C LEU A 51 10.34 15.76 -2.24
N ASP A 52 11.66 15.73 -2.48
CA ASP A 52 12.22 15.80 -3.82
C ASP A 52 11.78 14.62 -4.70
N CYS A 53 11.71 13.41 -4.13
CA CYS A 53 11.16 12.24 -4.81
C CYS A 53 9.66 12.40 -5.11
N LEU A 54 8.86 12.83 -4.13
CA LEU A 54 7.42 13.02 -4.31
C LEU A 54 7.10 14.08 -5.37
N ARG A 55 7.84 15.18 -5.42
CA ARG A 55 7.66 16.26 -6.41
C ARG A 55 7.98 15.84 -7.84
N ARG A 56 8.60 14.69 -8.05
CA ARG A 56 8.84 14.11 -9.37
C ARG A 56 7.68 13.24 -9.86
N ILE A 57 6.69 12.98 -9.02
CA ILE A 57 5.44 12.33 -9.42
C ILE A 57 4.55 13.35 -10.14
N ASN A 58 3.98 12.97 -11.28
CA ASN A 58 3.18 13.84 -12.14
C ASN A 58 1.76 14.08 -11.62
N CYS A 59 1.21 13.09 -10.91
CA CYS A 59 -0.08 13.15 -10.25
C CYS A 59 -0.12 14.33 -9.27
N ARG A 60 -1.26 15.03 -9.16
CA ARG A 60 -1.47 16.09 -8.16
C ARG A 60 -2.18 15.62 -6.89
N HIS A 61 -2.94 14.54 -6.96
CA HIS A 61 -3.78 14.07 -5.87
C HIS A 61 -3.09 12.89 -5.19
N LEU A 62 -2.19 13.20 -4.27
CA LEU A 62 -1.46 12.18 -3.51
C LEU A 62 -2.07 12.04 -2.12
N HIS A 63 -2.24 10.79 -1.69
CA HIS A 63 -2.75 10.43 -0.38
C HIS A 63 -1.82 9.41 0.28
N LEU A 64 -1.56 9.57 1.57
CA LEU A 64 -0.70 8.68 2.35
C LEU A 64 -1.50 7.97 3.44
N ILE A 65 -1.37 6.64 3.49
CA ILE A 65 -1.69 5.85 4.68
C ILE A 65 -0.37 5.55 5.40
N ILE A 66 -0.24 5.91 6.68
CA ILE A 66 1.04 5.84 7.41
C ILE A 66 1.47 4.38 7.66
N GLY A 67 2.71 4.03 7.33
CA GLY A 67 3.32 2.73 7.62
C GLY A 67 4.17 2.69 8.89
N ASN A 68 4.69 1.50 9.25
CA ASN A 68 5.46 1.37 10.48
C ASN A 68 6.85 2.04 10.42
N HIS A 69 7.41 2.22 9.22
CA HIS A 69 8.67 2.92 9.00
C HIS A 69 8.52 4.44 8.89
N ASP A 70 7.30 4.94 8.74
CA ASP A 70 6.93 6.36 8.65
C ASP A 70 6.91 7.07 10.01
N ARG A 71 7.96 6.85 10.81
CA ARG A 71 8.06 7.34 12.20
C ARG A 71 7.91 8.86 12.31
N ASN A 72 8.26 9.56 11.23
CA ASN A 72 8.18 11.00 11.07
C ASN A 72 6.74 11.49 11.27
N PHE A 73 5.74 10.68 10.92
CA PHE A 73 4.33 11.04 10.98
C PHE A 73 3.66 10.63 12.31
N ARG A 74 4.31 9.82 13.16
CA ARG A 74 3.68 9.28 14.39
C ARG A 74 3.15 10.33 15.37
N LEU A 75 3.81 11.49 15.48
CA LEU A 75 3.37 12.58 16.35
C LEU A 75 2.54 13.63 15.60
N ARG A 76 2.24 13.40 14.31
CA ARG A 76 1.51 14.29 13.38
C ARG A 76 2.10 15.70 13.21
N SER A 77 3.14 16.05 13.98
CA SER A 77 3.81 17.34 13.94
C SER A 77 4.50 17.64 12.62
N ASN A 78 4.84 16.60 11.86
CA ASN A 78 5.49 16.72 10.56
C ASN A 78 4.50 16.72 9.39
N ASP A 79 3.19 16.52 9.61
CA ASP A 79 2.19 16.55 8.53
C ASP A 79 2.27 17.87 7.75
N ALA A 80 2.46 18.99 8.46
CA ALA A 80 2.64 20.33 7.88
C ALA A 80 3.88 20.46 6.96
N LEU A 81 4.86 19.56 7.05
CA LEU A 81 6.01 19.55 6.12
C LEU A 81 5.65 18.97 4.76
N TYR A 82 4.52 18.28 4.65
CA TYR A 82 4.07 17.59 3.44
C TYR A 82 2.71 18.09 2.93
N GLU A 83 2.16 19.17 3.52
CA GLU A 83 0.85 19.72 3.15
C GLU A 83 0.80 20.26 1.71
N ASP A 84 1.94 20.58 1.11
CA ASP A 84 2.07 21.01 -0.28
C ASP A 84 2.11 19.85 -1.28
N VAL A 85 2.17 18.60 -0.78
CA VAL A 85 2.33 17.38 -1.59
C VAL A 85 1.18 16.40 -1.38
N PHE A 86 0.78 16.14 -0.14
CA PHE A 86 -0.32 15.21 0.17
C PHE A 86 -1.61 15.97 0.45
N GLU A 87 -2.70 15.51 -0.17
CA GLU A 87 -4.04 15.98 0.17
C GLU A 87 -4.53 15.37 1.49
N THR A 88 -4.16 14.11 1.76
CA THR A 88 -4.48 13.45 3.03
C THR A 88 -3.30 12.61 3.53
N ILE A 89 -3.18 12.57 4.86
CA ILE A 89 -2.24 11.71 5.59
C ILE A 89 -3.03 11.09 6.73
N ASP A 90 -3.31 9.79 6.63
CA ASP A 90 -4.21 9.06 7.51
C ASP A 90 -3.54 7.79 8.05
N ASP A 91 -3.95 7.29 9.21
CA ASP A 91 -3.52 5.97 9.71
C ASP A 91 -4.36 4.83 9.07
N TYR A 92 -5.60 5.15 8.68
CA TYR A 92 -6.54 4.29 7.99
C TYR A 92 -7.55 5.17 7.27
N ARG A 93 -7.99 4.76 6.07
CA ARG A 93 -8.99 5.51 5.30
C ARG A 93 -9.97 4.57 4.63
N GLU A 94 -11.21 5.01 4.51
CA GLU A 94 -12.23 4.35 3.72
C GLU A 94 -12.56 5.17 2.49
N ILE A 95 -12.69 4.49 1.35
CA ILE A 95 -13.15 5.06 0.08
C ILE A 95 -14.27 4.20 -0.50
N ASP A 96 -15.05 4.79 -1.39
CA ASP A 96 -16.08 4.07 -2.12
C ASP A 96 -15.56 3.62 -3.49
N MET A 97 -15.69 2.33 -3.76
CA MET A 97 -15.24 1.67 -4.99
C MET A 97 -16.33 0.72 -5.50
N GLU A 98 -16.38 0.47 -6.81
CA GLU A 98 -17.16 -0.66 -7.35
C GLU A 98 -16.51 -1.97 -6.90
N LEU A 99 -17.23 -2.78 -6.11
CA LEU A 99 -16.74 -4.04 -5.55
C LEU A 99 -17.77 -5.14 -5.75
N PRO A 100 -17.36 -6.41 -5.78
CA PRO A 100 -18.29 -7.54 -5.82
C PRO A 100 -19.34 -7.51 -4.72
N VAL A 101 -20.56 -7.91 -5.03
CA VAL A 101 -21.60 -8.17 -4.02
C VAL A 101 -21.24 -9.46 -3.29
N LEU A 102 -21.34 -9.46 -1.97
CA LEU A 102 -21.15 -10.67 -1.16
C LEU A 102 -22.42 -11.52 -1.13
N ASP A 103 -22.28 -12.84 -1.27
CA ASP A 103 -23.39 -13.77 -1.06
C ASP A 103 -23.72 -13.97 0.43
N GLY A 104 -24.74 -14.77 0.74
CA GLY A 104 -25.15 -15.05 2.11
C GLY A 104 -24.10 -15.78 2.97
N SER A 105 -22.99 -16.24 2.37
CA SER A 105 -21.84 -16.83 3.05
C SER A 105 -20.64 -15.88 3.16
N GLY A 106 -20.76 -14.64 2.66
CA GLY A 106 -19.69 -13.66 2.66
C GLY A 106 -18.70 -13.80 1.50
N LYS A 107 -19.02 -14.60 0.47
CA LYS A 107 -18.14 -14.78 -0.70
C LYS A 107 -18.43 -13.76 -1.79
N PRO A 108 -17.40 -13.20 -2.44
CA PRO A 108 -17.58 -12.31 -3.59
C PRO A 108 -18.29 -12.99 -4.77
N THR A 109 -19.24 -12.29 -5.38
CA THR A 109 -19.98 -12.73 -6.56
C THR A 109 -19.56 -11.97 -7.82
N ALA A 110 -20.09 -12.34 -9.00
CA ALA A 110 -19.78 -11.62 -10.23
C ALA A 110 -20.51 -10.26 -10.38
N ALA A 111 -21.57 -10.02 -9.60
CA ALA A 111 -22.27 -8.74 -9.61
C ALA A 111 -21.48 -7.72 -8.78
N THR A 112 -21.39 -6.46 -9.23
CA THR A 112 -20.72 -5.38 -8.50
C THR A 112 -21.70 -4.32 -8.03
N THR A 113 -21.32 -3.59 -6.99
CA THR A 113 -22.00 -2.37 -6.54
C THR A 113 -21.00 -1.49 -5.79
N ARG A 114 -21.20 -0.17 -5.83
CA ARG A 114 -20.48 0.78 -4.96
C ARG A 114 -20.59 0.35 -3.50
N GLN A 115 -19.43 0.12 -2.89
CA GLN A 115 -19.26 -0.27 -1.50
C GLN A 115 -18.01 0.41 -0.95
N THR A 116 -17.89 0.42 0.36
CA THR A 116 -16.73 0.98 1.04
C THR A 116 -15.61 -0.06 1.15
N ILE A 117 -14.38 0.36 0.87
CA ILE A 117 -13.15 -0.41 1.07
C ILE A 117 -12.19 0.35 1.98
N GLY A 118 -11.66 -0.36 2.97
CA GLY A 118 -10.64 0.16 3.87
C GLY A 118 -9.27 0.14 3.22
N MET A 119 -8.44 1.11 3.58
CA MET A 119 -7.03 1.20 3.22
C MET A 119 -6.22 1.34 4.50
N SER A 120 -5.26 0.43 4.65
CA SER A 120 -4.38 0.33 5.80
C SER A 120 -2.98 -0.01 5.32
N HIS A 121 -1.94 0.41 6.02
CA HIS A 121 -0.62 -0.20 5.76
C HIS A 121 -0.61 -1.68 6.20
N PHE A 122 -1.22 -1.99 7.34
CA PHE A 122 -1.22 -3.33 7.93
C PHE A 122 -2.38 -4.21 7.44
N PRO A 123 -2.18 -5.54 7.35
CA PRO A 123 -3.28 -6.50 7.20
C PRO A 123 -4.24 -6.41 8.40
N ARG A 124 -5.48 -6.91 8.22
CA ARG A 124 -6.48 -6.92 9.30
C ARG A 124 -6.01 -7.71 10.52
N LEU A 125 -6.50 -7.30 11.70
CA LEU A 125 -6.10 -7.86 12.99
C LEU A 125 -6.29 -9.38 13.07
N SER A 126 -7.38 -9.92 12.52
CA SER A 126 -7.65 -11.37 12.53
C SER A 126 -6.56 -12.17 11.80
N ALA A 127 -5.96 -11.61 10.75
CA ALA A 127 -4.83 -12.24 10.08
C ALA A 127 -3.53 -12.20 10.91
N LEU A 128 -3.41 -11.23 11.83
CA LEU A 128 -2.30 -11.13 12.77
C LEU A 128 -2.44 -12.07 13.99
N ALA A 129 -3.45 -12.94 14.01
CA ALA A 129 -3.58 -14.00 15.02
C ALA A 129 -2.89 -15.32 14.62
N GLU A 130 -2.57 -15.51 13.33
CA GLU A 130 -2.02 -16.78 12.80
C GLU A 130 -0.69 -16.56 12.05
N GLU A 131 0.27 -17.47 12.22
CA GLU A 131 1.56 -17.36 11.53
C GLU A 131 1.41 -17.66 10.03
N HIS A 132 1.94 -16.78 9.19
CA HIS A 132 1.97 -16.94 7.73
C HIS A 132 3.40 -17.21 7.28
N GLY A 133 3.65 -18.36 6.65
CA GLY A 133 5.02 -18.83 6.34
C GLY A 133 5.85 -17.94 5.40
N ASN A 134 5.23 -16.98 4.72
CA ASN A 134 5.90 -16.04 3.81
C ASN A 134 6.00 -14.62 4.37
N TRP A 135 5.57 -14.38 5.60
CA TRP A 135 5.57 -13.06 6.23
C TRP A 135 6.83 -12.82 7.07
N PRO A 136 7.17 -11.55 7.38
CA PRO A 136 8.29 -11.23 8.25
C PRO A 136 8.16 -11.89 9.64
N GLU A 137 9.29 -12.26 10.28
CA GLU A 137 9.32 -12.95 11.59
C GLU A 137 8.57 -12.21 12.71
N ASN A 138 8.39 -10.90 12.58
CA ASN A 138 7.69 -10.04 13.54
C ASN A 138 6.29 -9.62 13.07
N TRP A 139 5.62 -10.46 12.29
CA TRP A 139 4.32 -10.19 11.66
C TRP A 139 3.25 -9.69 12.65
N ASN A 140 3.17 -10.26 13.86
CA ASN A 140 2.17 -9.88 14.86
C ASN A 140 2.54 -8.63 15.68
N LYS A 141 3.71 -8.03 15.46
CA LYS A 141 4.25 -6.91 16.24
C LYS A 141 3.37 -5.66 16.18
N PHE A 142 2.52 -5.56 15.17
CA PHE A 142 1.68 -4.39 14.88
C PHE A 142 0.19 -4.68 15.06
N ALA A 143 -0.17 -5.71 15.84
CA ALA A 143 -1.56 -6.05 16.15
C ALA A 143 -2.33 -4.93 16.85
N ASP A 144 -1.66 -4.05 17.59
CA ASP A 144 -2.25 -2.90 18.26
C ASP A 144 -2.70 -1.78 17.31
N VAL A 145 -2.15 -1.75 16.10
CA VAL A 145 -2.45 -0.74 15.06
C VAL A 145 -3.11 -1.33 13.81
N ALA A 146 -3.35 -2.64 13.80
CA ALA A 146 -3.99 -3.32 12.69
C ALA A 146 -5.49 -3.04 12.65
N PRO A 147 -6.11 -2.89 11.46
CA PRO A 147 -7.52 -2.59 11.36
C PRO A 147 -8.36 -3.78 11.83
N THR A 148 -9.43 -3.49 12.58
CA THR A 148 -10.40 -4.50 13.05
C THR A 148 -11.56 -4.70 12.08
N THR A 149 -11.42 -4.24 10.83
CA THR A 149 -12.47 -4.36 9.82
C THR A 149 -12.57 -5.79 9.31
N GLU A 150 -13.80 -6.26 9.12
CA GLU A 150 -14.11 -7.54 8.47
C GLU A 150 -14.59 -7.32 7.02
N GLY A 151 -14.60 -6.07 6.54
CA GLY A 151 -15.00 -5.70 5.18
C GLY A 151 -13.86 -5.80 4.16
N TRP A 152 -14.06 -5.14 3.02
CA TRP A 152 -13.04 -5.01 1.99
C TRP A 152 -11.81 -4.26 2.50
N LEU A 153 -10.61 -4.73 2.15
CA LEU A 153 -9.36 -4.13 2.62
C LEU A 153 -8.25 -4.16 1.56
N LEU A 154 -7.65 -2.99 1.31
CA LEU A 154 -6.34 -2.89 0.66
C LEU A 154 -5.27 -2.72 1.73
N TYR A 155 -4.19 -3.48 1.62
CA TYR A 155 -3.09 -3.40 2.58
C TYR A 155 -1.71 -3.65 1.95
N GLY A 156 -0.65 -3.34 2.70
CA GLY A 156 0.75 -3.58 2.31
C GLY A 156 1.49 -4.40 3.37
N HIS A 157 2.67 -3.91 3.79
CA HIS A 157 3.46 -4.42 4.94
C HIS A 157 4.09 -5.82 4.82
N THR A 158 3.46 -6.76 4.12
CA THR A 158 3.83 -8.19 4.19
C THR A 158 5.02 -8.59 3.34
N HIS A 159 5.46 -7.74 2.40
CA HIS A 159 6.56 -8.02 1.44
C HIS A 159 6.40 -9.31 0.62
N GLN A 160 5.20 -9.87 0.60
CA GLN A 160 4.92 -11.05 -0.19
C GLN A 160 4.89 -10.66 -1.68
N GLY A 161 5.47 -11.51 -2.52
CA GLY A 161 5.55 -11.30 -3.97
C GLY A 161 4.26 -11.62 -4.73
N ILE A 162 3.11 -11.67 -4.05
CA ILE A 162 1.80 -11.99 -4.65
C ILE A 162 0.70 -11.06 -4.12
N PRO A 163 -0.31 -10.71 -4.93
CA PRO A 163 -1.39 -9.82 -4.50
C PRO A 163 -2.35 -10.40 -3.46
N ASP A 164 -2.23 -11.69 -3.16
CA ASP A 164 -3.21 -12.41 -2.37
C ASP A 164 -3.44 -11.82 -0.99
N GLY A 165 -4.68 -11.50 -0.68
CA GLY A 165 -5.08 -11.15 0.67
C GLY A 165 -4.91 -12.28 1.68
N THR A 166 -5.09 -11.93 2.95
CA THR A 166 -5.25 -12.90 4.04
C THR A 166 -6.57 -13.66 3.94
N ASP A 167 -7.49 -13.15 3.14
CA ASP A 167 -8.85 -13.63 2.95
C ASP A 167 -9.41 -13.13 1.59
N PRO A 168 -10.55 -13.67 1.13
CA PRO A 168 -11.27 -13.23 -0.07
C PRO A 168 -11.55 -11.74 -0.24
N LEU A 169 -11.61 -10.97 0.85
CA LEU A 169 -12.01 -9.56 0.87
C LEU A 169 -10.82 -8.61 1.02
N SER A 170 -9.59 -9.14 1.03
CA SER A 170 -8.38 -8.32 1.10
C SER A 170 -7.46 -8.52 -0.10
N VAL A 171 -6.69 -7.47 -0.42
CA VAL A 171 -5.64 -7.50 -1.45
C VAL A 171 -4.39 -6.83 -0.90
N ASN A 172 -3.25 -7.50 -1.10
CA ASN A 172 -1.95 -6.89 -0.91
C ASN A 172 -1.60 -6.01 -2.13
N VAL A 173 -1.38 -4.72 -1.90
CA VAL A 173 -0.99 -3.74 -2.92
C VAL A 173 0.49 -3.36 -2.83
N GLY A 174 1.29 -4.08 -2.03
CA GLY A 174 2.72 -3.85 -1.92
C GLY A 174 3.43 -4.01 -3.27
N LEU A 175 4.44 -3.17 -3.52
CA LEU A 175 5.19 -3.13 -4.78
C LEU A 175 5.78 -4.50 -5.18
N ASP A 176 6.19 -5.31 -4.19
CA ASP A 176 6.72 -6.65 -4.40
C ASP A 176 5.73 -7.60 -5.11
N ALA A 177 4.42 -7.36 -4.97
CA ALA A 177 3.36 -8.16 -5.57
C ALA A 177 2.94 -7.72 -6.98
N TRP A 178 3.39 -6.53 -7.40
CA TRP A 178 2.92 -5.86 -8.62
C TRP A 178 4.09 -5.37 -9.48
N ASP A 179 5.21 -6.10 -9.46
CA ASP A 179 6.39 -5.81 -10.29
C ASP A 179 6.92 -4.36 -10.16
N PHE A 180 6.81 -3.78 -8.96
CA PHE A 180 7.15 -2.39 -8.66
C PHE A 180 6.28 -1.34 -9.39
N GLU A 181 5.09 -1.71 -9.83
CA GLU A 181 4.10 -0.81 -10.42
C GLU A 181 2.95 -0.52 -9.43
N PRO A 182 2.30 0.66 -9.51
CA PRO A 182 1.05 0.88 -8.80
C PRO A 182 -0.08 0.02 -9.39
N VAL A 183 -1.00 -0.41 -8.54
CA VAL A 183 -2.20 -1.15 -8.97
C VAL A 183 -3.39 -0.21 -9.17
N SER A 184 -4.05 -0.31 -10.32
CA SER A 184 -5.25 0.48 -10.64
C SER A 184 -6.52 -0.11 -10.03
N GLU A 185 -7.56 0.73 -9.87
CA GLU A 185 -8.91 0.30 -9.45
C GLU A 185 -9.44 -0.86 -10.30
N GLN A 186 -9.21 -0.83 -11.62
CA GLN A 186 -9.66 -1.89 -12.54
C GLN A 186 -8.95 -3.23 -12.27
N GLN A 187 -7.64 -3.19 -11.98
CA GLN A 187 -6.89 -4.39 -11.61
C GLN A 187 -7.34 -4.96 -10.27
N LEU A 188 -7.62 -4.09 -9.29
CA LEU A 188 -8.17 -4.50 -7.99
C LEU A 188 -9.53 -5.17 -8.15
N LEU A 189 -10.46 -4.55 -8.89
CA LEU A 189 -11.77 -5.13 -9.16
C LEU A 189 -11.68 -6.46 -9.91
N ALA A 190 -10.80 -6.55 -10.91
CA ALA A 190 -10.53 -7.79 -11.62
C ALA A 190 -10.01 -8.87 -10.65
N TRP A 191 -9.06 -8.53 -9.77
CA TRP A 191 -8.55 -9.47 -8.76
C TRP A 191 -9.68 -9.98 -7.85
N PHE A 192 -10.51 -9.08 -7.33
CA PHE A 192 -11.64 -9.41 -6.48
C PHE A 192 -12.74 -10.22 -7.20
N THR A 193 -12.71 -10.30 -8.53
CA THR A 193 -13.70 -11.06 -9.31
C THR A 193 -13.14 -12.41 -9.78
N PHE A 194 -11.91 -12.45 -10.32
CA PHE A 194 -11.34 -13.64 -10.98
C PHE A 194 -10.95 -14.75 -10.01
N ARG A 195 -10.44 -14.43 -8.82
CA ARG A 195 -10.03 -15.43 -7.81
C ARG A 195 -11.21 -16.28 -7.30
N HIS A 196 -12.42 -15.73 -7.27
CA HIS A 196 -13.61 -16.42 -6.75
C HIS A 196 -14.30 -17.30 -7.79
N ALA A 197 -14.08 -17.03 -9.07
CA ALA A 197 -14.57 -17.89 -10.15
C ALA A 197 -13.86 -19.26 -10.16
N ASP A 198 -12.59 -19.33 -9.74
CA ASP A 198 -11.78 -20.55 -9.82
C ASP A 198 -11.87 -21.43 -8.56
N GLN A 199 -12.32 -20.89 -7.42
CA GLN A 199 -12.59 -21.65 -6.19
C GLN A 199 -13.98 -22.30 -6.14
N SER A 200 -14.77 -22.14 -7.22
CA SER A 200 -16.13 -22.68 -7.36
C SER A 200 -16.20 -24.00 -8.15
N LYS A 201 -15.06 -24.68 -8.34
CA LYS A 201 -14.94 -25.98 -9.02
C LYS A 201 -14.49 -27.10 -8.10
#